data_AF-A0AAD4JVL7-F1
#
_entry.id   AF-A0AAD4JVL7-F1
#
_cell.length_a   1.000
_cell.length_b   1.000
_cell.length_c   1.000
_cell.angle_alpha   90.00
_cell.angle_beta   90.00
_cell.angle_gamma   90.00
#
_symmetry.space_group_name_H-M   'P 1'
#
loop_
_entity.id
_entity.type
_entity.pdbx_description
1 polymer ?
#
loop_
_entity_poly.entity_id
_entity_poly.type
_entity_poly.pdbx_seq_one_letter_code
_entity_poly.pdbx_strand_id
1 'polypeptide(L)' 'MESVAAWYERILQFHRFWSVDDSQIHTEYSALRSIVMANYEETVKMPINEPANGKKKSQIQEYVDYYGGAGVQHIAL' A
#
# COMPACT_ATOMS: atom_id res chain seq x y z
N MET A 1 -3.67 1.17 -6.27
CA MET A 1 -2.29 1.38 -5.79
C MET A 1 -1.38 2.03 -6.84
N GLU A 2 -1.26 1.46 -8.04
CA GLU A 2 -0.34 1.93 -9.10
C GLU A 2 -0.49 3.42 -9.47
N SER A 3 -1.70 3.93 -9.56
CA SER A 3 -1.95 5.35 -9.84
C SER A 3 -1.38 6.29 -8.77
N VAL A 4 -1.42 5.87 -7.50
CA VAL A 4 -0.89 6.62 -6.36
C VAL A 4 0.63 6.52 -6.33
N ALA A 5 1.19 5.32 -6.53
CA ALA A 5 2.64 5.13 -6.65
C ALA A 5 3.23 6.00 -7.77
N ALA A 6 2.60 5.98 -8.96
CA ALA A 6 2.99 6.81 -10.10
C ALA A 6 2.83 8.32 -9.84
N TRP A 7 2.00 8.74 -8.88
CA TRP A 7 1.94 10.14 -8.46
C TRP A 7 3.19 10.53 -7.65
N TYR A 8 3.61 9.68 -6.70
CA TYR A 8 4.85 9.89 -5.94
C TYR A 8 6.08 9.91 -6.87
N GLU A 9 6.14 9.00 -7.84
CA GLU A 9 7.22 8.96 -8.85
C GLU A 9 7.27 10.25 -9.68
N ARG A 10 6.12 10.69 -10.21
CA ARG A 10 6.09 11.81 -11.16
C ARG A 10 6.19 13.19 -10.51
N ILE A 11 5.57 13.38 -9.35
CA ILE A 11 5.44 14.69 -8.71
C ILE A 11 6.57 14.94 -7.71
N LEU A 12 6.96 13.91 -6.97
CA LEU A 12 7.94 14.03 -5.89
C LEU A 12 9.29 13.38 -6.23
N GLN A 13 9.41 12.75 -7.41
CA GLN A 13 10.61 12.03 -7.85
C GLN A 13 11.02 10.91 -6.88
N PHE A 14 10.04 10.31 -6.21
CA PHE A 14 10.26 9.12 -5.39
C PHE A 14 10.51 7.91 -6.30
N HIS A 15 11.09 6.85 -5.74
CA HIS A 15 11.28 5.58 -6.44
C HIS A 15 10.62 4.44 -5.67
N ARG A 16 10.33 3.33 -6.37
CA ARG A 16 9.84 2.10 -5.76
C ARG A 16 10.97 1.47 -4.96
N PHE A 17 10.85 1.50 -3.64
CA PHE A 17 11.83 0.92 -2.73
C PHE A 17 11.58 -0.58 -2.55
N TRP A 18 10.30 -0.96 -2.43
CA TRP A 18 9.91 -2.35 -2.25
C TRP A 18 8.48 -2.59 -2.76
N SER A 19 8.19 -3.80 -3.21
CA SER A 19 6.86 -4.18 -3.66
C SER A 19 6.54 -5.60 -3.23
N VAL A 20 5.33 -5.81 -2.74
CA VAL A 20 4.80 -7.12 -2.41
C VAL A 20 3.45 -7.36 -3.07
N ASP A 21 3.40 -8.53 -3.69
CA ASP A 21 2.27 -9.16 -4.35
C ASP A 21 1.53 -10.09 -3.34
N ASP A 22 0.24 -10.35 -3.60
CA ASP A 22 -0.56 -11.36 -2.91
C ASP A 22 0.05 -12.77 -2.94
N SER A 23 0.94 -13.08 -3.90
CA SER A 23 1.72 -14.33 -3.89
C SER A 23 2.69 -14.43 -2.69
N GLN A 24 3.13 -13.31 -2.11
CA GLN A 24 4.10 -13.25 -1.02
C GLN A 24 3.49 -12.88 0.34
N ILE A 25 2.46 -12.03 0.39
CA ILE A 25 1.68 -11.75 1.62
C ILE A 25 0.24 -12.20 1.42
N HIS A 26 0.00 -13.46 1.76
CA HIS A 26 -1.34 -14.00 1.95
C HIS A 26 -1.39 -14.87 3.19
N THR A 27 -2.54 -14.82 3.85
CA THR A 27 -2.99 -15.86 4.78
C THR A 27 -4.05 -16.70 4.06
N GLU A 28 -4.47 -17.83 4.62
CA GLU A 28 -5.60 -18.60 4.06
C GLU A 28 -6.89 -17.77 3.87
N TYR A 29 -7.00 -16.63 4.54
CA TYR A 29 -8.21 -15.84 4.64
C TYR A 29 -8.14 -14.49 3.95
N SER A 30 -6.98 -13.82 3.90
CA SER A 30 -6.87 -12.49 3.30
C SER A 30 -5.49 -12.24 2.71
N ALA A 31 -5.45 -11.35 1.72
CA ALA A 31 -4.22 -10.88 1.07
C ALA A 31 -4.25 -9.35 0.95
N LEU A 32 -3.07 -8.77 0.73
CA LEU A 32 -2.91 -7.37 0.35
C LEU A 32 -1.75 -7.23 -0.63
N ARG A 33 -1.80 -6.19 -1.46
CA ARG A 33 -0.66 -5.74 -2.26
C ARG A 33 -0.14 -4.44 -1.67
N SER A 34 1.18 -4.29 -1.65
CA SER A 34 1.84 -3.13 -1.10
C SER A 34 2.98 -2.66 -1.99
N ILE A 35 3.07 -1.35 -2.22
CA ILE A 35 4.24 -0.70 -2.82
C ILE A 35 4.76 0.32 -1.82
N VAL A 36 6.04 0.23 -1.49
CA VAL A 36 6.74 1.21 -0.66
C VAL A 36 7.45 2.20 -1.58
N MET A 37 7.04 3.45 -1.51
CA MET A 37 7.69 4.57 -2.19
C MET A 37 8.71 5.22 -1.25
N ALA A 38 9.88 5.59 -1.75
CA ALA A 38 10.89 6.32 -0.98
C ALA A 38 11.48 7.51 -1.74
N ASN A 39 11.89 8.56 -1.03
CA ASN A 39 12.72 9.62 -1.61
C ASN A 39 14.10 9.07 -1.99
N TYR A 40 14.88 9.85 -2.74
CA TYR A 40 16.20 9.45 -3.22
C TYR A 40 17.15 9.00 -2.09
N GLU A 41 17.15 9.71 -0.96
CA GLU A 41 17.97 9.38 0.21
C GLU A 41 17.35 8.29 1.11
N GLU A 42 16.17 7.77 0.75
CA GLU A 42 15.40 6.76 1.48
C GLU A 42 15.08 7.11 2.95
N THR A 43 15.14 8.38 3.33
CA THR A 43 14.81 8.87 4.68
C THR A 43 13.31 8.99 4.92
N VAL A 44 12.51 9.13 3.86
CA VAL A 44 11.05 9.15 3.87
C VAL A 44 10.55 7.93 3.13
N LYS A 45 9.81 7.05 3.82
CA LYS A 45 9.23 5.83 3.27
C LYS A 45 7.72 5.83 3.44
N MET A 46 7.00 5.63 2.34
CA MET A 46 5.54 5.69 2.28
C MET A 46 5.00 4.38 1.69
N PRO A 47 4.56 3.42 2.54
CA PRO A 47 3.84 2.24 2.09
C PRO A 47 2.45 2.60 1.56
N ILE A 48 2.10 2.07 0.39
CA ILE A 48 0.81 2.23 -0.28
C ILE A 48 0.20 0.84 -0.43
N ASN A 49 -0.97 0.63 0.19
CA ASN A 49 -1.65 -0.67 0.22
C ASN A 49 -2.92 -0.66 -0.62
N GLU A 50 -3.25 -1.77 -1.26
CA GLU A 50 -4.58 -2.03 -1.84
C GLU A 50 -5.14 -3.39 -1.39
N PRO A 51 -6.47 -3.52 -1.31
CA PRO A 51 -7.08 -4.81 -1.00
C PRO A 51 -6.75 -5.83 -2.09
N ALA A 52 -6.39 -7.05 -1.68
CA ALA A 52 -6.29 -8.18 -2.59
C ALA A 52 -7.37 -9.23 -2.26
N ASN A 53 -7.68 -10.06 -3.25
CA ASN A 53 -8.73 -11.07 -3.13
C ASN A 53 -8.32 -12.17 -2.15
N GLY A 54 -9.23 -12.54 -1.24
CA GLY A 54 -9.06 -13.63 -0.29
C GLY A 54 -10.41 -14.22 0.12
N LYS A 55 -10.42 -15.33 0.88
CA LYS A 55 -11.67 -15.97 1.36
C LYS A 55 -12.48 -15.06 2.29
N LYS A 56 -11.83 -14.09 2.94
CA LYS A 56 -12.42 -13.06 3.80
C LYS A 56 -12.05 -11.67 3.26
N LYS A 57 -12.87 -10.69 3.63
CA LYS A 57 -12.67 -9.28 3.29
C LYS A 57 -11.30 -8.80 3.79
N SER A 58 -10.56 -8.11 2.92
CA SER A 58 -9.26 -7.54 3.26
C SER A 58 -9.40 -6.42 4.30
N GLN A 59 -8.47 -6.36 5.25
CA GLN A 59 -8.43 -5.27 6.25
C GLN A 59 -8.31 -3.89 5.59
N ILE A 60 -7.71 -3.80 4.40
CA ILE A 60 -7.62 -2.55 3.65
C ILE A 60 -9.01 -2.12 3.14
N GLN A 61 -9.81 -3.07 2.67
CA GLN A 61 -11.19 -2.77 2.26
C GLN A 61 -12.04 -2.34 3.47
N GLU A 62 -11.84 -2.97 4.62
CA GLU A 62 -12.49 -2.55 5.86
C GLU A 62 -12.14 -1.10 6.23
N TYR A 63 -10.86 -0.72 6.17
CA TYR A 63 -10.44 0.67 6.36
C TYR A 63 -11.17 1.62 5.40
N VAL A 64 -11.19 1.31 4.10
CA VAL A 64 -11.85 2.16 3.09
C VAL A 64 -13.34 2.32 3.37
N ASP A 65 -14.01 1.26 3.80
CA ASP A 65 -15.45 1.30 4.06
C ASP A 65 -15.81 2.11 5.31
N TYR A 66 -15.02 2.03 6.38
CA TYR A 66 -15.25 2.82 7.59
C TYR A 66 -14.75 4.26 7.47
N TYR A 67 -13.64 4.49 6.74
CA TYR A 67 -13.06 5.81 6.53
C TYR A 67 -13.79 6.60 5.43
N GLY A 68 -14.45 5.91 4.50
CA GLY A 68 -15.15 6.50 3.36
C GLY A 68 -14.27 6.76 2.14
N GLY A 69 -13.07 6.18 2.07
CA GLY A 69 -12.15 6.37 0.95
C GLY A 69 -10.70 5.99 1.24
N ALA A 70 -9.79 6.44 0.38
CA ALA A 70 -8.35 6.31 0.59
C ALA A 70 -7.85 7.28 1.68
N GLY A 71 -6.85 6.88 2.46
CA GLY A 71 -6.30 7.68 3.54
C GLY A 71 -5.06 7.06 4.19
N VAL A 72 -4.54 7.75 5.21
CA VAL A 72 -3.40 7.27 6.01
C VAL A 72 -3.90 6.24 7.02
N GLN A 73 -3.38 5.01 6.93
CA GLN A 73 -3.81 3.90 7.79
C GLN A 73 -3.13 3.90 9.16
N HIS A 74 -1.80 4.07 9.20
CA HIS A 74 -1.02 4.07 10.44
C HIS A 74 0.29 4.86 10.25
N ILE A 75 0.94 5.20 11.37
CA ILE A 75 2.28 5.80 11.43
C ILE A 75 3.13 4.92 12.34
N ALA A 76 4.29 4.48 11.85
CA ALA A 76 5.27 3.75 12.65
C ALA A 76 6.21 4.74 13.36
N LEU A 77 6.50 4.50 14.64
CA LEU A 77 7.41 5.28 15.49
C LEU A 77 8.62 4.43 15.89
#